data_AF-A0A1Y4FND0-F1
#
_entry.id   AF-A0A1Y4FND0-F1
#
_cell.length_a   1.000
_cell.length_b   1.000
_cell.length_c   1.000
_cell.angle_alpha   90.00
_cell.angle_beta   90.00
_cell.angle_gamma   90.00
#
_symmetry.space_group_name_H-M   'P 1'
#
loop_
_entity.id
_entity.type
_entity.pdbx_description
1 polymer ?
#
loop_
_entity_poly.entity_id
_entity_poly.type
_entity_poly.pdbx_seq_one_letter_code
_entity_poly.pdbx_strand_id
1 'polypeptide(L)'
;MLACLSAYSSIWHISEASVGTEELAHLEMVSTIVHQLTRDLSMEEIEKSGFGNYYIDHTVAIWPQAAGGVPFNACEFQSKGDPITDLHEDLAADGAII
;
A
#
# COMPACT_ATOMS: atom_id res chain seq x y z
N MET A 1 18.67 -13.20 -6.69
CA MET A 1 17.25 -13.59 -6.76
C MET A 1 16.66 -13.56 -8.17
N LEU A 2 17.38 -13.04 -9.18
CA LEU A 2 16.87 -12.81 -10.54
C LEU A 2 16.74 -14.06 -11.45
N ALA A 3 17.25 -15.23 -11.04
CA ALA A 3 17.02 -16.49 -11.75
C ALA A 3 15.82 -17.30 -11.22
N CYS A 4 15.23 -16.89 -10.09
CA CYS A 4 14.14 -17.63 -9.44
C CYS A 4 12.75 -17.19 -9.94
N LEU A 5 12.54 -15.89 -10.16
CA LEU A 5 11.23 -15.34 -10.56
C LEU A 5 10.81 -15.71 -12.00
N SER A 6 11.75 -15.81 -12.95
CA SER A 6 11.44 -16.28 -14.31
C SER A 6 10.98 -17.74 -14.37
N ALA A 7 11.34 -18.57 -13.38
CA ALA A 7 10.89 -19.96 -13.28
C ALA A 7 9.54 -20.10 -12.55
N TYR A 8 9.18 -19.16 -11.68
CA TYR A 8 7.91 -19.22 -10.92
C TYR A 8 6.68 -18.91 -11.78
N SER A 9 6.77 -17.94 -12.69
CA SER A 9 5.64 -17.57 -13.57
C SER A 9 5.18 -18.71 -14.47
N SER A 10 6.10 -19.59 -14.90
CA SER A 10 5.81 -20.74 -15.78
C SER A 10 5.40 -22.03 -15.04
N ILE A 11 5.60 -22.11 -13.73
CA ILE A 11 5.21 -23.27 -12.90
C ILE A 11 3.85 -23.05 -12.24
N TRP A 12 3.57 -21.83 -11.78
CA TRP A 12 2.37 -21.52 -10.99
C TRP A 12 1.40 -20.55 -11.66
N HIS A 13 1.69 -20.08 -12.87
CA HIS A 13 0.86 -19.13 -13.62
C HIS A 13 0.50 -17.86 -12.81
N ILE A 14 1.48 -17.31 -12.11
CA ILE A 14 1.33 -16.02 -11.42
C ILE A 14 1.57 -14.92 -12.45
N SER A 15 0.58 -14.06 -12.62
CA SER A 15 0.57 -12.88 -13.49
C SER A 15 0.59 -11.59 -12.67
N GLU A 16 0.99 -10.47 -13.28
CA GLU A 16 0.88 -9.14 -12.65
C GLU A 16 -0.54 -8.84 -12.19
N ALA A 17 -1.56 -9.33 -12.89
CA ALA A 17 -2.95 -9.17 -12.48
C ALA A 17 -3.29 -9.94 -11.19
N SER A 18 -2.72 -11.15 -11.00
CA SER A 18 -2.89 -11.88 -9.74
C SER A 18 -2.11 -11.26 -8.59
N VAL A 19 -0.91 -10.72 -8.85
CA VAL A 19 -0.12 -9.99 -7.84
C VAL A 19 -0.83 -8.70 -7.44
N GLY A 20 -1.30 -7.90 -8.41
CA GLY A 20 -2.08 -6.70 -8.12
C GLY A 20 -3.38 -6.99 -7.33
N THR A 21 -3.97 -8.18 -7.50
CA THR A 21 -5.12 -8.61 -6.67
C THR A 21 -4.70 -8.94 -5.24
N GLU A 22 -3.53 -9.55 -5.04
CA GLU A 22 -2.93 -9.78 -3.72
C GLU A 22 -2.63 -8.46 -3.01
N GLU A 23 -2.07 -7.47 -3.70
CA GLU A 23 -1.76 -6.17 -3.11
C GLU A 23 -3.01 -5.38 -2.68
N LEU A 24 -4.17 -5.62 -3.30
CA LEU A 24 -5.44 -5.10 -2.80
C LEU A 24 -5.85 -5.75 -1.46
N ALA A 25 -5.52 -7.02 -1.26
CA ALA A 25 -5.68 -7.68 0.04
C ALA A 25 -4.68 -7.14 1.08
N HIS A 26 -3.46 -6.79 0.67
CA HIS A 26 -2.52 -6.10 1.56
C HIS A 26 -3.06 -4.73 2.00
N LEU A 27 -3.64 -3.95 1.08
CA LEU A 27 -4.31 -2.69 1.41
C LEU A 27 -5.44 -2.90 2.43
N GLU A 28 -6.24 -3.95 2.27
CA GLU A 28 -7.30 -4.31 3.22
C GLU A 28 -6.72 -4.68 4.60
N MET A 29 -5.66 -5.48 4.65
CA MET A 29 -5.00 -5.87 5.90
C MET A 29 -4.44 -4.67 6.65
N VAL A 30 -3.72 -3.78 5.96
CA VAL A 30 -3.15 -2.56 6.57
C VAL A 30 -4.27 -1.62 7.05
N SER A 31 -5.29 -1.40 6.22
CA SER A 31 -6.47 -0.60 6.59
C SER A 31 -7.16 -1.15 7.84
N THR A 32 -7.25 -2.47 7.94
CA THR A 32 -7.82 -3.17 9.09
C THR A 32 -6.97 -2.99 10.35
N ILE A 33 -5.64 -3.07 10.24
CA ILE A 33 -4.72 -2.81 11.36
C ILE A 33 -4.89 -1.38 11.86
N VAL A 34 -4.88 -0.39 10.95
CA VAL A 34 -5.10 1.02 11.30
C VAL A 34 -6.44 1.16 12.03
N HIS A 35 -7.52 0.62 11.46
CA HIS A 35 -8.84 0.68 12.08
C HIS A 35 -8.86 0.09 13.50
N GLN A 36 -8.24 -1.08 13.69
CA GLN A 36 -8.18 -1.74 15.01
C GLN A 36 -7.41 -0.91 16.04
N LEU A 37 -6.34 -0.21 15.63
CA LEU A 37 -5.58 0.68 16.51
C LEU A 37 -6.34 1.97 16.84
N THR A 38 -7.28 2.39 15.98
CA THR A 38 -7.94 3.70 16.06
C THR A 38 -9.37 3.69 16.60
N ARG A 39 -10.06 2.54 16.61
CA ARG A 39 -11.53 2.45 16.78
C ARG A 39 -12.08 2.81 18.16
N ASP A 40 -11.25 2.86 19.20
CA ASP A 40 -11.67 3.11 20.59
C ASP A 40 -10.93 4.29 21.24
N LEU A 41 -10.22 5.10 20.45
CA LEU A 41 -9.49 6.26 20.97
C LEU A 41 -10.47 7.35 21.42
N SER A 42 -10.24 7.87 22.63
CA SER A 42 -10.94 9.06 23.12
C SER A 42 -10.43 10.33 22.42
N MET A 43 -11.25 11.39 22.43
CA MET A 43 -10.87 12.67 21.80
C MET A 43 -9.55 13.23 22.36
N GLU A 44 -9.31 13.07 23.66
CA GLU A 44 -8.08 13.51 24.32
C GLU A 44 -6.84 12.73 23.84
N GLU A 45 -7.00 11.43 23.51
CA GLU A 45 -5.93 10.60 22.96
C GLU A 45 -5.65 10.95 21.48
N ILE A 46 -6.70 11.26 20.71
CA ILE A 46 -6.56 11.71 19.32
C ILE A 46 -5.79 13.03 19.24
N GLU A 47 -6.08 13.99 20.12
CA GLU A 47 -5.35 15.27 20.17
C GLU A 47 -3.88 15.09 20.57
N LYS A 48 -3.58 14.18 21.50
CA LYS A 48 -2.19 13.91 21.97
C LYS A 48 -1.37 13.04 21.02
N SER A 49 -2.01 12.24 20.18
CA SER A 49 -1.35 11.27 19.29
C SER A 49 -0.77 11.87 18.02
N GLY A 50 -1.04 13.15 17.73
CA GLY A 50 -0.61 13.81 16.49
C GLY A 50 -1.46 13.45 15.26
N PHE A 51 -2.47 12.58 15.42
CA PHE A 51 -3.42 12.22 14.37
C PHE A 51 -4.61 13.20 14.24
N GLY A 52 -4.63 14.29 15.03
CA GLY A 52 -5.73 15.26 15.03
C GLY A 52 -6.14 15.74 13.63
N ASN A 53 -5.18 16.12 12.78
CA ASN A 53 -5.48 16.57 11.40
C ASN A 53 -6.10 15.46 10.54
N TYR A 54 -5.63 14.22 10.67
CA TYR A 54 -6.17 13.07 9.94
C TYR A 54 -7.63 12.78 10.34
N TYR A 55 -7.92 12.83 11.65
CA TYR A 55 -9.27 12.61 12.19
C TYR A 55 -10.24 13.77 11.95
N ILE A 56 -9.76 15.01 11.82
CA ILE A 56 -10.64 16.14 11.49
C ILE A 56 -11.23 15.97 10.09
N ASP A 57 -10.41 15.58 9.13
CA ASP A 57 -10.83 15.46 7.73
C ASP A 57 -11.58 14.14 7.46
N HIS A 58 -11.20 13.05 8.14
CA HIS A 58 -11.68 11.70 7.80
C HIS A 58 -12.31 10.96 8.98
N THR A 59 -12.43 11.56 10.17
CA THR A 59 -12.95 10.94 11.39
C THR A 59 -12.23 9.62 11.69
N VAL A 60 -12.96 8.55 12.02
CA VAL A 60 -12.45 7.19 12.22
C VAL A 60 -12.36 6.39 10.91
N ALA A 61 -12.64 7.00 9.76
CA ALA A 61 -12.57 6.32 8.48
C ALA A 61 -11.12 6.13 8.03
N ILE A 62 -10.89 5.11 7.20
CA ILE A 62 -9.58 4.86 6.60
C ILE A 62 -9.43 5.72 5.35
N TRP A 63 -8.39 6.54 5.32
CA TRP A 63 -8.01 7.40 4.22
C TRP A 63 -6.57 7.10 3.79
N PRO A 64 -6.35 6.61 2.56
CA PRO A 64 -5.01 6.30 2.08
C PRO A 64 -4.14 7.56 1.94
N GLN A 65 -3.19 7.70 2.86
CA GLN A 65 -2.27 8.82 2.92
C GLN A 65 -0.94 8.36 3.50
N ALA A 66 0.17 8.90 3.01
CA ALA A 66 1.47 8.69 3.63
C ALA A 66 1.51 9.35 5.03
N ALA A 67 2.39 8.87 5.91
CA ALA A 67 2.58 9.46 7.24
C ALA A 67 2.91 10.97 7.22
N GLY A 68 3.47 11.47 6.12
CA GLY A 68 3.74 12.90 5.90
C GLY A 68 2.53 13.73 5.44
N GLY A 69 1.34 13.14 5.35
CA GLY A 69 0.12 13.84 4.92
C GLY A 69 -0.07 13.96 3.40
N VAL A 70 0.67 13.19 2.60
CA VAL A 70 0.51 13.19 1.13
C VAL A 70 -0.55 12.17 0.72
N PRO A 71 -1.69 12.59 0.11
CA PRO A 71 -2.73 11.67 -0.32
C PRO A 71 -2.26 10.76 -1.46
N PHE A 72 -2.71 9.51 -1.43
CA PHE A 72 -2.50 8.60 -2.56
C PHE A 72 -3.12 9.17 -3.85
N ASN A 73 -2.42 9.08 -4.97
CA ASN A 73 -2.92 9.50 -6.27
C ASN A 73 -2.42 8.55 -7.38
N ALA A 74 -2.50 8.97 -8.65
CA ALA A 74 -2.08 8.12 -9.77
C ALA A 74 -0.59 8.30 -10.15
N CYS A 75 0.11 9.29 -9.58
CA CYS A 75 1.52 9.52 -9.88
C CYS A 75 2.42 8.43 -9.28
N GLU A 76 1.88 7.66 -8.33
CA GLU A 76 2.54 6.55 -7.66
C GLU A 76 2.70 5.34 -8.59
N PHE A 77 1.92 5.23 -9.67
CA PHE A 77 2.04 4.16 -10.65
C PHE A 77 3.00 4.52 -11.79
N GLN A 78 4.01 3.69 -12.05
CA GLN A 78 4.93 3.88 -13.18
C GLN A 78 4.76 2.84 -14.30
N SER A 79 3.53 2.44 -14.61
CA SER A 79 3.23 1.59 -15.78
C SER A 79 3.54 2.31 -17.09
N LYS A 80 4.64 1.91 -17.77
CA LYS A 80 5.10 2.47 -19.05
C LYS A 80 4.77 1.57 -20.24
N GLY A 81 4.38 0.32 -20.01
CA GLY A 81 4.03 -0.64 -21.05
C GLY A 81 5.24 -1.28 -21.76
N ASP A 82 6.45 -1.02 -21.24
CA ASP A 82 7.66 -1.73 -21.61
C ASP A 82 7.96 -2.76 -20.49
N PRO A 83 7.91 -4.08 -20.77
CA PRO A 83 8.04 -5.10 -19.73
C PRO A 83 9.33 -5.03 -18.92
N ILE A 84 10.43 -4.52 -19.51
CA ILE A 84 11.69 -4.39 -18.77
C ILE A 84 11.56 -3.21 -17.80
N THR A 85 11.10 -2.06 -18.26
CA THR A 85 10.93 -0.87 -17.43
C THR A 85 9.92 -1.10 -16.30
N ASP A 86 8.81 -1.77 -16.60
CA ASP A 86 7.76 -2.07 -15.63
C ASP A 86 8.29 -3.02 -14.53
N LEU A 87 9.03 -4.09 -14.88
CA LEU A 87 9.67 -4.96 -13.88
C LEU A 87 10.68 -4.26 -12.98
N HIS A 88 11.41 -3.25 -13.50
CA HIS A 88 12.34 -2.48 -12.66
C HIS A 88 11.61 -1.57 -11.68
N GLU A 89 10.44 -1.06 -12.07
CA GLU A 89 9.58 -0.36 -11.13
C GLU A 89 8.98 -1.33 -10.11
N ASP A 90 8.39 -2.45 -10.52
CA ASP A 90 7.78 -3.40 -9.59
C ASP A 90 8.77 -3.85 -8.50
N LEU A 91 10.02 -4.14 -8.88
CA LEU A 91 11.09 -4.46 -7.94
C LEU A 91 11.49 -3.28 -7.04
N ALA A 92 11.44 -2.05 -7.56
CA ALA A 92 11.71 -0.85 -6.76
C ALA A 92 10.56 -0.54 -5.79
N ALA A 93 9.30 -0.78 -6.19
CA ALA A 93 8.12 -0.61 -5.37
C ALA A 93 8.10 -1.62 -4.21
N ASP A 94 8.36 -2.90 -4.50
CA ASP A 94 8.52 -3.94 -3.47
C ASP A 94 9.73 -3.65 -2.56
N GLY A 95 10.85 -3.21 -3.13
CA GLY A 95 12.02 -2.79 -2.36
C GLY A 95 11.81 -1.56 -1.47
N ALA A 96 10.78 -0.75 -1.72
CA ALA A 96 10.47 0.46 -0.96
C ALA A 96 9.43 0.25 0.15
N ILE A 97 8.68 -0.87 0.15
CA ILE A 97 7.72 -1.20 1.21
C ILE A 97 8.39 -1.78 2.48
N ILE A 98 9.67 -2.16 2.41
CA ILE A 98 10.47 -2.78 3.50
C ILE A 98 11.44 -1.84 4.22
#